data_AF-A0A4Q3YRM4-F1
#
_entry.id   AF-A0A4Q3YRM4-F1
#
_cell.length_a   1.000
_cell.length_b   1.000
_cell.length_c   1.000
_cell.angle_alpha   90.00
_cell.angle_beta   90.00
_cell.angle_gamma   90.00
#
_symmetry.space_group_name_H-M   'P 1'
#
loop_
_entity.id
_entity.type
_entity.pdbx_description
1 polymer ?
#
loop_
_entity_poly.entity_id
_entity_poly.type
_entity_poly.pdbx_seq_one_letter_code
_entity_poly.pdbx_strand_id
1 'polypeptide(L)' 'MSVVLEALQQRLGHRFQRPELLARALTHRSYGADHNERLEFLGDAVLSLAVSSLLYER' A
#
# COMPACT_ATOMS: atom_id res chain seq x y z
N MET A 1 -11.99 -12.82 -3.70
CA MET A 1 -11.55 -11.43 -3.44
C MET A 1 -12.79 -10.57 -3.23
N SER A 2 -12.76 -9.55 -2.37
CA SER A 2 -13.86 -8.57 -2.35
C SER A 2 -13.88 -7.78 -3.67
N VAL A 3 -15.07 -7.54 -4.24
CA VAL A 3 -15.28 -6.73 -5.47
C VAL A 3 -14.61 -5.36 -5.34
N VAL A 4 -14.61 -4.79 -4.14
CA VAL A 4 -13.97 -3.50 -3.84
C VAL A 4 -12.46 -3.57 -4.02
N LEU A 5 -11.82 -4.65 -3.57
CA LEU A 5 -10.37 -4.82 -3.69
C LEU A 5 -9.96 -5.07 -5.15
N GLU A 6 -10.79 -5.75 -5.94
CA GLU A 6 -10.55 -5.93 -7.38
C GLU A 6 -10.64 -4.61 -8.13
N ALA A 7 -11.68 -3.81 -7.87
CA ALA A 7 -11.83 -2.47 -8.46
C ALA A 7 -10.66 -1.54 -8.10
N LEU A 8 -10.16 -1.59 -6.86
CA LEU A 8 -9.00 -0.80 -6.45
C LEU A 8 -7.73 -1.22 -7.18
N GLN A 9 -7.45 -2.52 -7.30
CA GLN A 9 -6.28 -3.02 -8.02
C GLN A 9 -6.29 -2.62 -9.50
N GLN A 10 -7.47 -2.62 -10.14
CA GLN A 10 -7.64 -2.12 -11.50
C GLN A 10 -7.31 -0.63 -11.59
N ARG A 11 -7.81 0.19 -10.67
CA ARG A 11 -7.54 1.64 -10.63
C ARG A 11 -6.08 1.97 -10.36
N LEU A 12 -5.39 1.15 -9.56
CA LEU A 12 -3.96 1.29 -9.28
C LEU A 12 -3.07 0.79 -10.43
N GLY A 13 -3.63 0.04 -11.40
CA GLY A 13 -2.84 -0.63 -12.43
C GLY A 13 -1.90 -1.71 -11.86
N HIS A 14 -2.15 -2.18 -10.63
CA HIS A 14 -1.29 -3.12 -9.92
C HIS A 14 -2.11 -4.24 -9.30
N ARG A 15 -1.78 -5.48 -9.67
CA ARG A 15 -2.38 -6.69 -9.08
C ARG A 15 -1.44 -7.24 -8.01
N PHE A 16 -1.91 -7.26 -6.77
CA PHE A 16 -1.16 -7.80 -5.65
C PHE A 16 -1.05 -9.32 -5.79
N GLN A 17 0.17 -9.85 -5.73
CA GLN A 17 0.41 -11.30 -5.68
C GLN A 17 -0.18 -11.93 -4.41
N ARG A 18 -0.18 -11.14 -3.32
CA ARG A 18 -0.72 -11.49 -1.99
C ARG A 18 -1.81 -10.50 -1.62
N PRO A 19 -3.08 -10.78 -1.96
CA PRO A 19 -4.17 -9.84 -1.76
C PRO A 19 -4.47 -9.50 -0.30
N GLU A 20 -4.07 -10.36 0.63
CA GLU A 20 -4.09 -10.13 2.06
C GLU A 20 -3.25 -8.90 2.47
N LEU A 21 -2.17 -8.59 1.73
CA LEU A 21 -1.38 -7.37 1.96
C LEU A 21 -2.18 -6.12 1.61
N LEU A 22 -2.97 -6.15 0.54
CA LEU A 22 -3.85 -5.04 0.18
C LEU A 22 -4.96 -4.88 1.22
N ALA A 23 -5.58 -5.98 1.66
CA ALA A 23 -6.59 -5.93 2.71
C ALA A 23 -6.04 -5.32 4.01
N ARG A 24 -4.83 -5.75 4.43
CA ARG A 24 -4.14 -5.19 5.59
C ARG A 24 -3.77 -3.71 5.41
N ALA A 25 -3.29 -3.32 4.23
CA ALA A 25 -2.94 -1.92 3.93
C ALA A 25 -4.16 -0.98 4.06
N LEU A 26 -5.36 -1.49 3.79
CA LEU A 26 -6.62 -0.76 3.94
C LEU A 26 -7.26 -0.91 5.33
N THR A 27 -6.64 -1.65 6.25
CA THR A 27 -7.17 -1.86 7.59
C THR A 27 -6.60 -0.83 8.56
N HIS A 28 -7.46 0.05 9.05
CA HIS A 28 -7.11 1.03 10.08
C HIS A 28 -6.95 0.35 11.45
N ARG A 29 -6.06 0.89 12.29
CA ARG A 29 -5.77 0.37 13.65
C ARG A 29 -6.99 0.22 14.56
N SER A 30 -8.05 1.02 14.35
CA SER A 30 -9.28 0.92 15.13
C SER A 30 -10.15 -0.29 14.76
N TYR A 31 -9.89 -0.93 13.62
CA TYR A 31 -10.69 -2.02 13.10
C TYR A 31 -10.17 -3.40 13.54
N GLY A 32 -8.86 -3.56 13.72
CA GLY A 32 -8.30 -4.85 14.11
C GLY A 32 -6.80 -4.81 14.41
N ALA A 33 -6.29 -5.90 14.99
CA ALA A 33 -4.89 -6.04 15.38
C ALA A 33 -3.92 -6.18 14.19
N ASP A 34 -4.39 -6.70 13.05
CA ASP A 34 -3.61 -6.77 11.82
C ASP A 34 -3.95 -5.56 10.92
N HIS A 35 -3.30 -4.44 11.20
CA HIS A 35 -3.55 -3.15 10.56
C HIS A 35 -2.34 -2.65 9.76
N ASN A 36 -2.52 -1.47 9.15
CA ASN A 36 -1.62 -0.89 8.17
C ASN A 36 -0.38 -0.17 8.73
N GLU A 37 -0.33 0.26 10.00
CA GLU A 37 0.79 1.07 10.56
C GLU A 37 2.21 0.58 10.20
N ARG A 38 2.46 -0.75 10.21
CA ARG A 38 3.76 -1.30 9.80
C ARG A 38 4.04 -1.15 8.30
N LEU A 39 3.01 -1.29 7.47
CA LEU A 39 3.09 -1.09 6.03
C LEU A 39 3.22 0.39 5.68
N GLU A 40 2.55 1.26 6.43
CA GLU A 40 2.66 2.72 6.31
C GLU A 40 4.08 3.18 6.61
N PHE A 41 4.67 2.75 7.73
CA PHE A 41 6.06 3.08 8.07
C PHE A 41 7.06 2.65 7.00
N LEU A 42 6.91 1.44 6.45
CA LEU A 42 7.75 0.98 5.34
C LEU A 42 7.50 1.79 4.06
N GLY A 43 6.24 2.07 3.76
CA GLY A 43 5.82 2.83 2.58
C GLY A 43 6.38 4.24 2.56
N ASP A 44 6.45 4.91 3.71
CA ASP A 44 7.01 6.25 3.86
C ASP A 44 8.49 6.29 3.46
N ALA A 45 9.29 5.33 3.94
CA ALA A 45 10.71 5.22 3.57
C ALA A 45 10.91 4.92 2.07
N VAL A 46 10.09 4.03 1.49
CA VAL A 46 10.15 3.67 0.06
C VAL A 46 9.79 4.87 -0.81
N LEU A 47 8.70 5.58 -0.49
CA LEU A 47 8.27 6.75 -1.25
C LEU A 47 9.28 7.89 -1.13
N SER A 48 9.81 8.13 0.07
CA SER A 48 10.83 9.14 0.31
C SER A 48 12.09 8.89 -0.54
N LEU A 49 12.55 7.63 -0.63
CA LEU A 49 13.67 7.25 -1.49
C LEU A 49 13.37 7.50 -2.97
N ALA A 50 12.20 7.06 -3.46
CA ALA A 50 11.82 7.22 -4.86
C ALA A 50 11.74 8.69 -5.28
N VAL A 51 11.10 9.53 -4.45
CA VAL A 51 10.98 10.97 -4.69
C VAL A 51 12.35 11.65 -4.61
N SER A 52 13.17 11.30 -3.61
CA SER A 52 14.53 11.86 -3.47
C SER A 52 15.41 11.52 -4.67
N SER A 53 15.33 10.28 -5.19
CA SER A 53 16.05 9.86 -6.40
C SER A 53 15.60 10.67 -7.63
N LEU A 54 14.27 10.83 -7.80
CA LEU A 54 13.71 11.60 -8.91
C LEU A 54 14.15 13.07 -8.86
N LEU A 55 14.21 13.67 -7.66
CA LEU A 55 14.68 15.04 -7.47
C LEU A 55 16.20 15.17 -7.68
N TYR A 56 16.98 14.15 -7.32
CA TYR A 56 18.42 14.15 -7.51
C TYR A 56 18.82 14.07 -8.99
N GLU A 57 18.04 13.33 -9.80
CA GLU A 57 18.27 13.18 -11.25
C GLU A 57 17.80 14.38 -12.09
N ARG A 58 17.09 15.34 -11.47
CA ARG A 58 16.52 16.52 -12.13
C ARG A 58 17.42 17.74 -11.95
#